data_AF-A0A8K0U6B1-F1
#
_entry.id   AF-A0A8K0U6B1-F1
#
_cell.length_a   1.000
_cell.length_b   1.000
_cell.length_c   1.000
_cell.angle_alpha   90.00
_cell.angle_beta   90.00
_cell.angle_gamma   90.00
#
_symmetry.space_group_name_H-M   'P 1'
#
loop_
_entity.id
_entity.type
_entity.pdbx_description
1 polymer ?
#
loop_
_entity_poly.entity_id
_entity_poly.type
_entity_poly.pdbx_seq_one_letter_code
_entity_poly.pdbx_strand_id
1 'polypeptide(L)'
;MRCTNRTSEFREAVAEKRRITSPLSKRRKVSGDGHSKDTFGRQYLEEAYTILNHLDTLTRMLVQIRKAYLSVGSHPHHLARQASRSLELDRPEHSWADIRHLTNEERDQIDLQARVILSRCADRVKEMEVLEKQRVELAASNVNPLVRFLPARLRPDNSIILSEFTAAHHSSITWYLNRRLAEASQNQKEMQEERVRRQLERTHTLGSSAAREAMAMGSKSPPQKMEQISSDSWLGGASSALVSGIAATIGASSNRLVPSTNPLDPPSSVQDLDDDDDGEEEMELTQSQILQFEAENASILRSVQDTLESVQQAEARLMDISNLQMELVTHLTRQTELTDQLYQDAVTTISTVQKGNVQLRETRRRAKDSRVFLLVFLIGASLSLLFLHFY
;
A
#
# COMPACT_ATOMS: atom_id res chain seq x y z
N MET A 1 -7.76 -38.60 -4.02
CA MET A 1 -7.94 -39.29 -2.71
C MET A 1 -9.25 -38.83 -2.11
N ARG A 2 -10.21 -39.73 -1.85
CA ARG A 2 -11.46 -39.39 -1.15
C ARG A 2 -11.16 -39.35 0.35
N CYS A 3 -11.26 -38.18 0.97
CA CYS A 3 -11.09 -38.02 2.41
C CYS A 3 -12.32 -38.61 3.11
N THR A 4 -12.14 -39.73 3.82
CA THR A 4 -13.20 -40.32 4.66
C THR A 4 -13.35 -39.49 5.93
N ASN A 5 -14.57 -39.07 6.23
CA ASN A 5 -14.88 -38.32 7.44
C ASN A 5 -14.83 -39.26 8.66
N ARG A 6 -13.79 -39.12 9.49
CA ARG A 6 -13.55 -39.93 10.71
C ARG A 6 -14.02 -39.22 11.99
N THR A 7 -14.87 -38.20 11.89
CA THR A 7 -15.27 -37.39 13.04
C THR A 7 -16.06 -38.21 14.07
N SER A 8 -16.80 -39.24 13.65
CA SER A 8 -17.51 -40.16 14.55
C SER A 8 -16.55 -41.01 15.41
N GLU A 9 -15.60 -41.69 14.78
CA GLU A 9 -14.56 -42.48 15.45
C GLU A 9 -13.77 -41.65 16.46
N PHE A 10 -13.45 -40.41 16.10
CA PHE A 10 -12.76 -39.49 17.00
C PHE A 10 -13.61 -39.16 18.24
N ARG A 11 -14.90 -38.86 18.07
CA ARG A 11 -15.80 -38.57 19.21
C ARG A 11 -15.94 -39.77 20.14
N GLU A 12 -16.01 -40.98 19.58
CA GLU A 12 -16.12 -42.21 20.35
C GLU A 12 -14.85 -42.47 21.18
N ALA A 13 -13.67 -42.35 20.57
CA ALA A 13 -12.39 -42.48 21.26
C ALA A 13 -12.21 -41.41 22.37
N VAL A 14 -12.67 -40.18 22.14
CA VAL A 14 -12.66 -39.11 23.16
C VAL A 14 -13.60 -39.45 24.32
N ALA A 15 -14.80 -39.96 24.03
CA ALA A 15 -15.77 -40.36 25.04
C ALA A 15 -15.25 -41.54 25.88
N GLU A 16 -14.63 -42.53 25.24
CA GLU A 16 -13.98 -43.67 25.89
C GLU A 16 -12.86 -43.21 26.83
N LYS A 17 -11.94 -42.35 26.35
CA LYS A 17 -10.86 -41.81 27.18
C LYS A 17 -11.38 -40.99 28.36
N ARG A 18 -12.43 -40.20 28.16
CA ARG A 18 -13.09 -39.40 29.21
C ARG A 18 -13.74 -40.27 30.28
N ARG A 19 -14.26 -41.45 29.92
CA ARG A 19 -14.80 -42.43 30.89
C ARG A 19 -13.70 -43.13 31.70
N ILE A 20 -12.58 -43.45 31.06
CA ILE A 20 -11.41 -44.06 31.73
C ILE A 20 -10.74 -43.08 32.69
N THR A 21 -10.76 -41.77 32.39
CA THR A 21 -10.29 -40.72 33.30
C THR A 21 -11.45 -40.15 34.14
N SER A 22 -11.89 -40.91 35.15
CA SER A 22 -12.84 -40.45 36.19
C SER A 22 -12.33 -39.17 36.92
N PRO A 23 -13.21 -38.25 37.40
CA PRO A 23 -12.84 -36.88 37.75
C PRO A 23 -12.31 -36.81 39.19
N LEU A 24 -11.08 -37.26 39.44
CA LEU A 24 -10.44 -37.17 40.75
C LEU A 24 -9.17 -36.32 40.81
N SER A 25 -8.79 -35.69 39.70
CA SER A 25 -8.11 -34.41 39.83
C SER A 25 -9.21 -33.37 39.89
N LYS A 26 -9.53 -32.88 41.10
CA LYS A 26 -10.02 -31.50 41.26
C LYS A 26 -9.12 -30.70 40.33
N ARG A 27 -9.62 -30.31 39.15
CA ARG A 27 -8.99 -29.26 38.33
C ARG A 27 -8.72 -28.19 39.35
N ARG A 28 -7.46 -28.02 39.73
CA ARG A 28 -7.00 -26.89 40.51
C ARG A 28 -7.66 -25.73 39.78
N LYS A 29 -8.66 -25.12 40.41
CA LYS A 29 -9.42 -24.03 39.82
C LYS A 29 -8.32 -23.03 39.48
N VAL A 30 -7.98 -22.93 38.20
CA VAL A 30 -7.02 -21.93 37.72
C VAL A 30 -7.83 -20.66 37.84
N SER A 31 -7.79 -20.10 39.05
CA SER A 31 -8.53 -18.93 39.44
C SER A 31 -8.06 -17.76 38.58
N GLY A 32 -9.02 -17.08 37.96
CA GLY A 32 -8.91 -15.66 37.61
C GLY A 32 -8.27 -15.30 36.27
N ASP A 33 -7.11 -15.86 35.91
CA ASP A 33 -6.24 -15.20 34.91
C ASP A 33 -6.41 -15.70 33.45
N GLY A 34 -7.21 -16.75 33.23
CA GLY A 34 -7.51 -17.23 31.87
C GLY A 34 -8.50 -16.34 31.11
N HIS A 35 -9.39 -15.65 31.83
CA HIS A 35 -10.45 -14.86 31.20
C HIS A 35 -9.90 -13.57 30.57
N SER A 36 -8.95 -12.90 31.24
CA SER A 36 -8.27 -11.70 30.72
C SER A 36 -7.43 -12.00 29.47
N LYS A 37 -6.66 -13.10 29.48
CA LYS A 37 -5.85 -13.52 28.31
C LYS A 37 -6.72 -13.86 27.10
N ASP A 38 -7.87 -14.47 27.33
CA ASP A 38 -8.84 -14.82 26.27
C ASP A 38 -9.58 -13.57 25.75
N THR A 39 -9.82 -12.56 26.59
CA THR A 39 -10.40 -11.29 26.14
C THR A 39 -9.45 -10.48 25.26
N PHE A 40 -8.17 -10.36 25.63
CA PHE A 40 -7.17 -9.66 24.80
C PHE A 40 -6.97 -10.37 23.46
N GLY A 41 -6.91 -11.71 23.47
CA GLY A 41 -6.80 -12.49 22.24
C GLY A 41 -8.02 -12.33 21.33
N ARG A 42 -9.24 -12.32 21.89
CA ARG A 42 -10.46 -12.09 21.11
C ARG A 42 -10.51 -10.68 20.52
N GLN A 43 -10.23 -9.65 21.32
CA GLN A 43 -10.19 -8.25 20.86
C GLN A 43 -9.17 -8.07 19.72
N TYR A 44 -7.96 -8.61 19.90
CA TYR A 44 -6.92 -8.57 18.87
C TYR A 44 -7.39 -9.19 17.54
N LEU A 45 -8.05 -10.36 17.58
CA LEU A 45 -8.55 -11.02 16.37
C LEU A 45 -9.73 -10.28 15.74
N GLU A 46 -10.66 -9.76 16.54
CA GLU A 46 -11.79 -8.95 16.05
C GLU A 46 -11.30 -7.70 15.32
N GLU A 47 -10.31 -7.01 15.88
CA GLU A 47 -9.65 -5.87 15.24
C GLU A 47 -8.95 -6.30 13.94
N ALA A 48 -8.21 -7.40 13.95
CA ALA A 48 -7.50 -7.93 12.79
C ALA A 48 -8.45 -8.20 11.61
N TYR A 49 -9.58 -8.88 11.86
CA TYR A 49 -10.57 -9.17 10.83
C TYR A 49 -11.26 -7.91 10.31
N THR A 50 -11.50 -6.94 11.18
CA THR A 50 -12.10 -5.67 10.78
C THR A 50 -11.16 -4.88 9.87
N ILE A 51 -9.86 -4.81 10.21
CA ILE A 51 -8.84 -4.17 9.37
C ILE A 51 -8.75 -4.89 8.02
N LEU A 52 -8.70 -6.23 8.03
CA LEU A 52 -8.65 -7.03 6.80
C LEU A 52 -9.84 -6.74 5.89
N ASN A 53 -11.06 -6.68 6.44
CA ASN A 53 -12.26 -6.39 5.66
C ASN A 53 -12.21 -4.98 5.03
N HIS A 54 -11.74 -3.99 5.79
CA HIS A 54 -11.56 -2.63 5.27
C HIS A 54 -10.51 -2.56 4.16
N LEU A 55 -9.36 -3.21 4.34
CA LEU A 55 -8.28 -3.26 3.33
C LEU A 55 -8.73 -3.98 2.06
N ASP A 56 -9.40 -5.13 2.20
CA ASP A 56 -9.90 -5.90 1.06
C ASP A 56 -10.98 -5.12 0.30
N THR A 57 -11.87 -4.43 1.01
CA THR A 57 -12.91 -3.59 0.39
C THR A 57 -12.31 -2.41 -0.34
N LEU A 58 -11.36 -1.70 0.27
CA LEU A 58 -10.65 -0.59 -0.35
C LEU A 58 -9.88 -1.06 -1.60
N THR A 59 -9.14 -2.17 -1.49
CA THR A 59 -8.35 -2.71 -2.61
C THR A 59 -9.24 -3.12 -3.78
N ARG A 60 -10.36 -3.81 -3.51
CA ARG A 60 -11.34 -4.17 -4.56
C ARG A 60 -11.92 -2.93 -5.23
N MET A 61 -12.31 -1.92 -4.45
CA MET A 61 -12.83 -0.67 -4.96
C MET A 61 -11.80 0.05 -5.84
N LEU A 62 -10.56 0.23 -5.38
CA LEU A 62 -9.47 0.88 -6.13
C LEU A 62 -9.22 0.19 -7.47
N VAL A 63 -9.22 -1.13 -7.51
CA VAL A 63 -9.08 -1.90 -8.76
C VAL A 63 -10.24 -1.67 -9.71
N GLN A 64 -11.48 -1.65 -9.22
CA GLN A 64 -12.67 -1.41 -10.05
C GLN A 64 -12.68 -0.01 -10.66
N ILE A 65 -12.38 1.02 -9.86
CA ILE A 65 -12.42 2.40 -10.34
C ILE A 65 -11.19 2.81 -11.14
N ARG A 66 -10.09 2.03 -11.11
CA ARG A 66 -8.80 2.39 -11.74
C ARG A 66 -8.95 2.92 -13.16
N LYS A 67 -9.75 2.25 -14.00
CA LYS A 67 -9.95 2.67 -15.40
C LYS A 67 -10.68 4.01 -15.51
N ALA A 68 -11.76 4.19 -14.76
CA ALA A 68 -12.55 5.43 -14.77
C ALA A 68 -11.77 6.59 -14.13
N TYR A 69 -11.02 6.31 -13.06
CA TYR A 69 -10.15 7.25 -12.36
C TYR A 69 -9.03 7.78 -13.28
N LEU A 70 -8.37 6.89 -14.03
CA LEU A 70 -7.27 7.26 -14.92
C LEU A 70 -7.73 7.94 -16.23
N SER A 71 -9.02 7.85 -16.58
CA SER A 71 -9.54 8.51 -17.78
C SER A 71 -9.62 10.03 -17.57
N VAL A 72 -8.76 10.83 -18.20
CA VAL A 72 -8.70 12.30 -18.03
C VAL A 72 -9.51 13.05 -19.10
N GLY A 73 -10.46 12.39 -19.76
CA GLY A 73 -11.27 13.00 -20.82
C GLY A 73 -12.45 13.76 -20.22
N SER A 74 -12.50 15.08 -20.42
CA SER A 74 -13.71 15.88 -20.19
C SER A 74 -14.74 15.51 -21.26
N HIS A 75 -15.58 14.53 -20.96
CA HIS A 75 -16.81 14.31 -21.74
C HIS A 75 -17.95 14.93 -20.94
N PRO A 76 -18.56 16.02 -21.42
CA PRO A 76 -19.71 16.60 -20.76
C PRO A 76 -20.88 15.63 -20.95
N HIS A 77 -21.23 14.87 -19.91
CA HIS A 77 -22.49 14.12 -19.89
C HIS A 77 -23.47 14.74 -18.92
N HIS A 78 -24.56 15.19 -19.52
CA HIS A 78 -25.76 15.77 -18.97
C HIS A 78 -26.29 15.07 -17.72
N LEU A 79 -26.58 15.88 -16.68
CA LEU A 79 -27.77 15.78 -15.82
C LEU A 79 -28.17 14.36 -15.36
N ALA A 80 -27.24 13.60 -14.78
CA ALA A 80 -27.62 12.53 -13.87
C ALA A 80 -27.43 13.04 -12.44
N ARG A 81 -28.54 13.19 -11.71
CA ARG A 81 -28.61 13.56 -10.29
C ARG A 81 -27.74 12.61 -9.46
N GLN A 82 -26.47 12.95 -9.24
CA GLN A 82 -25.55 12.13 -8.47
C GLN A 82 -25.72 12.43 -6.98
N ALA A 83 -26.29 11.47 -6.25
CA ALA A 83 -26.22 11.44 -4.79
C ALA A 83 -24.75 11.43 -4.35
N SER A 84 -24.42 12.19 -3.31
CA SER A 84 -23.11 12.23 -2.67
C SER A 84 -22.66 10.80 -2.31
N ARG A 85 -21.71 10.25 -3.08
CA ARG A 85 -21.16 8.90 -2.85
C ARG A 85 -20.12 8.97 -1.74
N SER A 86 -20.56 8.86 -0.50
CA SER A 86 -19.67 8.58 0.62
C SER A 86 -19.20 7.13 0.57
N LEU A 87 -17.92 6.87 0.84
CA LEU A 87 -17.36 5.51 0.99
C LEU A 87 -17.98 4.84 2.23
N GLU A 88 -19.15 4.24 2.05
CA GLU A 88 -19.79 3.44 3.10
C GLU A 88 -19.13 2.06 3.11
N LEU A 89 -18.23 1.88 4.07
CA LEU A 89 -17.38 0.70 4.24
C LEU A 89 -18.17 -0.59 4.55
N ASP A 90 -19.46 -0.46 4.88
CA ASP A 90 -20.38 -1.55 5.22
C ASP A 90 -21.16 -2.14 4.03
N ARG A 91 -21.14 -1.50 2.84
CA ARG A 91 -21.84 -1.99 1.63
C ARG A 91 -20.95 -1.98 0.38
N PRO A 92 -20.11 -3.01 0.21
CA PRO A 92 -19.05 -3.02 -0.82
C PRO A 92 -19.53 -3.35 -2.25
N GLU A 93 -20.71 -3.94 -2.46
CA GLU A 93 -20.95 -4.67 -3.71
C GLU A 93 -21.59 -3.90 -4.88
N HIS A 94 -22.25 -2.75 -4.67
CA HIS A 94 -23.08 -2.14 -5.73
C HIS A 94 -22.79 -0.67 -6.07
N SER A 95 -21.91 0.02 -5.34
CA SER A 95 -21.72 1.47 -5.54
C SER A 95 -20.73 1.81 -6.67
N TRP A 96 -19.77 0.91 -6.96
CA TRP A 96 -18.61 1.24 -7.79
C TRP A 96 -18.52 0.50 -9.13
N ALA A 97 -19.36 -0.52 -9.36
CA ALA A 97 -19.33 -1.35 -10.58
C ALA A 97 -19.86 -0.63 -11.83
N ASP A 98 -20.75 0.36 -11.67
CA ASP A 98 -21.40 1.06 -12.79
C ASP A 98 -20.71 2.38 -13.20
N ILE A 99 -19.59 2.74 -12.57
CA ILE A 99 -18.96 4.04 -12.77
C ILE A 99 -17.99 3.97 -13.97
N ARG A 100 -18.40 4.59 -15.09
CA ARG A 100 -17.58 4.67 -16.31
C ARG A 100 -16.66 5.89 -16.36
N HIS A 101 -17.05 6.99 -15.72
CA HIS A 101 -16.31 8.25 -15.69
C HIS A 101 -16.43 8.92 -14.31
N LEU A 102 -15.38 9.63 -13.90
CA LEU A 102 -15.37 10.47 -12.69
C LEU A 102 -15.02 11.91 -13.06
N THR A 103 -15.56 12.86 -12.30
CA THR A 103 -15.13 14.26 -12.30
C THR A 103 -13.80 14.43 -11.54
N ASN A 104 -13.09 15.55 -11.73
CA ASN A 104 -11.85 15.80 -11.00
C ASN A 104 -12.09 15.83 -9.48
N GLU A 105 -13.18 16.48 -9.07
CA GLU A 105 -13.62 16.58 -7.69
C GLU A 105 -13.95 15.21 -7.07
N GLU A 106 -14.65 14.33 -7.79
CA GLU A 106 -14.94 12.98 -7.31
C GLU A 106 -13.66 12.14 -7.13
N ARG A 107 -12.66 12.31 -8.02
CA ARG A 107 -11.36 11.64 -7.87
C ARG A 107 -10.66 12.14 -6.60
N ASP A 108 -10.69 13.45 -6.36
CA ASP A 108 -10.11 14.08 -5.17
C ASP A 108 -10.75 13.59 -3.87
N GLN A 109 -12.08 13.43 -3.87
CA GLN A 109 -12.80 12.88 -2.74
C GLN A 109 -12.44 11.42 -2.47
N ILE A 110 -12.27 10.62 -3.53
CA ILE A 110 -11.85 9.21 -3.40
C ILE A 110 -10.44 9.12 -2.84
N ASP A 111 -9.51 9.96 -3.31
CA ASP A 111 -8.14 10.02 -2.80
C ASP A 111 -8.12 10.34 -1.30
N LEU A 112 -8.92 11.33 -0.89
CA LEU A 112 -9.04 11.73 0.50
C LEU A 112 -9.62 10.60 1.36
N GLN A 113 -10.69 9.94 0.89
CA GLN A 113 -11.32 8.84 1.61
C GLN A 113 -10.39 7.62 1.71
N ALA A 114 -9.73 7.23 0.62
CA ALA A 114 -8.77 6.13 0.60
C ALA A 114 -7.63 6.39 1.59
N ARG A 115 -7.08 7.62 1.61
CA ARG A 115 -6.04 8.02 2.56
C ARG A 115 -6.50 7.89 4.00
N VAL A 116 -7.68 8.41 4.33
CA VAL A 116 -8.25 8.34 5.70
C VAL A 116 -8.45 6.89 6.15
N ILE A 117 -8.90 6.01 5.24
CA ILE A 117 -9.06 4.58 5.53
C ILE A 117 -7.69 3.93 5.79
N LEU A 118 -6.70 4.20 4.94
CA LEU A 118 -5.35 3.64 5.12
C LEU A 118 -4.69 4.12 6.41
N SER A 119 -4.78 5.41 6.75
CA SER A 119 -4.22 5.94 7.99
C SER A 119 -4.91 5.34 9.22
N ARG A 120 -6.25 5.25 9.19
CA ARG A 120 -7.02 4.62 10.27
C ARG A 120 -6.69 3.14 10.43
N CYS A 121 -6.51 2.41 9.33
CA CYS A 121 -6.04 1.03 9.39
C CYS A 121 -4.64 0.94 10.00
N ALA A 122 -3.72 1.83 9.64
CA ALA A 122 -2.36 1.85 10.17
C ALA A 122 -2.35 2.13 11.69
N ASP A 123 -3.16 3.07 12.15
CA ASP A 123 -3.32 3.39 13.58
C ASP A 123 -3.87 2.19 14.35
N ARG A 124 -4.89 1.51 13.81
CA ARG A 124 -5.44 0.30 14.43
C ARG A 124 -4.45 -0.87 14.46
N VAL A 125 -3.58 -1.00 13.45
CA VAL A 125 -2.48 -1.98 13.50
C VAL A 125 -1.50 -1.63 14.62
N LYS A 126 -1.17 -0.35 14.82
CA LYS A 126 -0.34 0.09 15.95
C LYS A 126 -1.01 -0.20 17.30
N GLU A 127 -2.32 0.01 17.43
CA GLU A 127 -3.10 -0.35 18.62
C GLU A 127 -3.04 -1.86 18.90
N MET A 128 -3.24 -2.70 17.87
CA MET A 128 -3.11 -4.16 17.98
C MET A 128 -1.71 -4.61 18.46
N GLU A 129 -0.65 -3.94 18.00
CA GLU A 129 0.71 -4.21 18.47
C GLU A 129 0.92 -3.85 19.94
N VAL A 130 0.28 -2.77 20.39
CA VAL A 130 0.29 -2.38 21.80
C VAL A 130 -0.47 -3.40 22.65
N LEU A 131 -1.64 -3.88 22.18
CA LEU A 131 -2.39 -4.95 22.85
C LEU A 131 -1.56 -6.22 23.00
N GLU A 132 -0.81 -6.61 21.98
CA GLU A 132 0.07 -7.79 22.07
C GLU A 132 1.25 -7.58 23.02
N LYS A 133 1.86 -6.39 23.03
CA LYS A 133 2.90 -6.05 24.02
C LYS A 133 2.37 -6.14 25.45
N GLN A 134 1.18 -5.58 25.70
CA GLN A 134 0.52 -5.67 27.01
C GLN A 134 0.24 -7.12 27.41
N ARG A 135 -0.21 -7.97 26.47
CA ARG A 135 -0.41 -9.39 26.71
C ARG A 135 0.88 -10.10 27.10
N VAL A 136 1.98 -9.83 26.38
CA VAL A 136 3.30 -10.43 26.65
C VAL A 136 3.82 -9.98 28.02
N GLU A 137 3.68 -8.69 28.37
CA GLU A 137 4.04 -8.17 29.69
C GLU A 137 3.23 -8.79 30.82
N LEU A 138 1.91 -8.94 30.63
CA LEU A 138 1.04 -9.65 31.59
C LEU A 138 1.40 -11.13 31.69
N ALA A 139 1.81 -11.77 30.59
CA ALA A 139 2.29 -13.15 30.61
C ALA A 139 3.63 -13.26 31.37
N ALA A 140 4.52 -12.28 31.22
CA ALA A 140 5.81 -12.21 31.89
C ALA A 140 5.71 -11.84 33.38
N SER A 141 4.76 -10.98 33.78
CA SER A 141 4.53 -10.61 35.18
C SER A 141 3.85 -11.73 35.97
N ASN A 142 3.05 -12.56 35.31
CA ASN A 142 2.38 -13.71 35.92
C ASN A 142 3.33 -14.88 36.26
N VAL A 143 4.58 -14.89 35.79
CA VAL A 143 5.53 -15.95 36.13
C VAL A 143 6.24 -15.60 37.45
N ASN A 144 6.00 -16.40 38.49
CA ASN A 144 6.61 -16.20 39.81
C ASN A 144 8.15 -16.03 39.70
N PRO A 145 8.76 -15.03 40.35
CA PRO A 145 10.21 -14.75 40.23
C PRO A 145 11.08 -15.92 40.70
N LEU A 146 10.57 -16.74 41.63
CA LEU A 146 11.25 -17.96 42.10
C LEU A 146 11.32 -19.06 41.03
N VAL A 147 10.36 -19.11 40.10
CA VAL A 147 10.35 -20.08 38.99
C VAL A 147 11.41 -19.72 37.94
N ARG A 148 11.92 -18.49 37.94
CA ARG A 148 13.05 -18.05 37.11
C ARG A 148 14.38 -18.67 37.56
N PHE A 149 14.50 -19.09 38.82
CA PHE A 149 15.69 -19.75 39.37
C PHE A 149 15.67 -21.28 39.23
N LEU A 150 14.56 -21.87 38.77
CA LEU A 150 14.49 -23.31 38.57
C LEU A 150 15.20 -23.72 37.27
N PRO A 151 15.94 -24.85 37.27
CA PRO A 151 16.57 -25.38 36.07
C PRO A 151 15.53 -25.62 34.97
N ALA A 152 15.86 -25.25 33.72
CA ALA A 152 14.97 -25.38 32.56
C ALA A 152 14.34 -26.79 32.38
N ARG A 153 15.01 -27.84 32.89
CA ARG A 153 14.49 -29.22 32.90
C ARG A 153 13.26 -29.45 33.78
N LEU A 154 12.99 -28.56 34.74
CA LEU A 154 11.86 -28.65 35.68
C LEU A 154 10.76 -27.62 35.40
N ARG A 155 10.86 -26.89 34.27
CA ARG A 155 9.94 -25.80 33.91
C ARG A 155 9.05 -26.13 32.69
N PRO A 156 8.20 -27.18 32.70
CA PRO A 156 7.26 -27.41 31.61
C PRO A 156 5.89 -26.82 31.97
N ASP A 157 5.76 -25.50 31.93
CA ASP A 157 4.42 -24.91 31.98
C ASP A 157 3.91 -24.75 30.56
N ASN A 158 3.00 -25.65 30.16
CA ASN A 158 2.32 -25.61 28.86
C ASN A 158 1.69 -24.24 28.56
N SER A 159 1.39 -23.43 29.58
CA SER A 159 0.89 -22.06 29.45
C SER A 159 1.91 -21.09 28.83
N ILE A 160 3.19 -21.24 29.14
CA ILE A 160 4.26 -20.38 28.58
C ILE A 160 4.42 -20.67 27.09
N ILE A 161 4.43 -21.95 26.72
CA ILE A 161 4.55 -22.41 25.33
C ILE A 161 3.37 -21.92 24.49
N LEU A 162 2.14 -22.08 25.02
CA LEU A 162 0.94 -21.57 24.36
C LEU A 162 0.99 -20.04 24.22
N SER A 163 1.52 -19.34 25.22
CA SER A 163 1.69 -17.88 25.15
C SER A 163 2.69 -17.47 24.07
N GLU A 164 3.86 -18.11 24.00
CA GLU A 164 4.91 -17.85 23.01
C GLU A 164 4.45 -18.17 21.60
N PHE A 165 3.73 -19.29 21.41
CA PHE A 165 3.10 -19.62 20.14
C PHE A 165 2.03 -18.60 19.74
N THR A 166 1.22 -18.15 20.69
CA THR A 166 0.20 -17.13 20.40
C THR A 166 0.85 -15.81 20.02
N ALA A 167 1.96 -15.42 20.67
CA ALA A 167 2.71 -14.22 20.33
C ALA A 167 3.33 -14.31 18.92
N ALA A 168 3.91 -15.45 18.55
CA ALA A 168 4.38 -15.71 17.18
C ALA A 168 3.23 -15.71 16.14
N HIS A 169 2.06 -16.24 16.51
CA HIS A 169 0.89 -16.21 15.63
C HIS A 169 0.38 -14.78 15.45
N HIS A 170 0.26 -14.01 16.53
CA HIS A 170 -0.16 -12.60 16.47
C HIS A 170 0.87 -11.75 15.70
N SER A 171 2.18 -11.93 15.93
CA SER A 171 3.19 -11.21 15.14
C SER A 171 3.07 -11.53 13.65
N SER A 172 2.78 -12.78 13.27
CA SER A 172 2.53 -13.16 11.88
C SER A 172 1.28 -12.51 11.27
N ILE A 173 0.20 -12.36 12.06
CA ILE A 173 -1.03 -11.67 11.64
C ILE A 173 -0.74 -10.18 11.42
N THR A 174 -0.10 -9.52 12.38
CA THR A 174 0.26 -8.12 12.27
C THR A 174 1.16 -7.87 11.06
N TRP A 175 2.16 -8.73 10.84
CA TRP A 175 3.03 -8.66 9.66
C TRP A 175 2.23 -8.79 8.36
N TYR A 176 1.28 -9.74 8.30
CA TYR A 176 0.42 -9.92 7.14
C TYR A 176 -0.43 -8.67 6.86
N LEU A 177 -1.04 -8.08 7.90
CA LEU A 177 -1.83 -6.86 7.77
C LEU A 177 -0.98 -5.67 7.32
N ASN A 178 0.20 -5.46 7.92
CA ASN A 178 1.12 -4.39 7.53
C ASN A 178 1.60 -4.55 6.08
N ARG A 179 1.87 -5.79 5.65
CA ARG A 179 2.19 -6.08 4.25
C ARG A 179 1.04 -5.72 3.32
N ARG A 180 -0.20 -6.12 3.64
CA ARG A 180 -1.38 -5.80 2.83
C ARG A 180 -1.66 -4.30 2.78
N LEU A 181 -1.43 -3.60 3.89
CA LEU A 181 -1.57 -2.15 3.99
C LEU A 181 -0.50 -1.44 3.13
N ALA A 182 0.75 -1.89 3.20
CA ALA A 182 1.82 -1.40 2.33
C ALA A 182 1.50 -1.62 0.84
N GLU A 183 1.04 -2.81 0.45
CA GLU A 183 0.60 -3.12 -0.93
C GLU A 183 -0.56 -2.21 -1.37
N ALA A 184 -1.57 -1.99 -0.53
CA ALA A 184 -2.70 -1.11 -0.83
C ALA A 184 -2.25 0.36 -0.98
N SER A 185 -1.35 0.83 -0.10
CA SER A 185 -0.80 2.19 -0.16
C SER A 185 0.04 2.42 -1.42
N GLN A 186 0.81 1.42 -1.85
CA GLN A 186 1.58 1.46 -3.08
C GLN A 186 0.67 1.56 -4.31
N ASN A 187 -0.39 0.74 -4.38
CA ASN A 187 -1.36 0.80 -5.48
C ASN A 187 -2.06 2.17 -5.57
N GLN A 188 -2.41 2.78 -4.42
CA GLN A 188 -2.99 4.13 -4.39
C GLN A 188 -1.97 5.17 -4.90
N LYS A 189 -0.73 5.11 -4.42
CA LYS A 189 0.34 6.02 -4.85
C LYS A 189 0.58 5.95 -6.35
N GLU A 190 0.74 4.76 -6.92
CA GLU A 190 0.94 4.59 -8.37
C GLU A 190 -0.21 5.21 -9.18
N MET A 191 -1.44 5.07 -8.69
CA MET A 191 -2.61 5.66 -9.33
C MET A 191 -2.61 7.20 -9.26
N GLN A 192 -2.14 7.76 -8.14
CA GLN A 192 -1.99 9.21 -7.95
C GLN A 192 -0.83 9.79 -8.76
N GLU A 193 0.33 9.14 -8.78
CA GLU A 193 1.48 9.52 -9.60
C GLU A 193 1.10 9.61 -11.07
N GLU A 194 0.38 8.61 -11.57
CA GLU A 194 -0.07 8.59 -12.95
C GLU A 194 -1.10 9.69 -13.25
N ARG A 195 -1.94 10.06 -12.28
CA ARG A 195 -2.87 11.20 -12.42
C ARG A 195 -2.12 12.52 -12.48
N VAL A 196 -1.22 12.77 -11.54
CA VAL A 196 -0.38 13.98 -11.49
C VAL A 196 0.43 14.09 -12.78
N ARG A 197 1.03 12.98 -13.23
CA ARG A 197 1.78 12.90 -14.48
C ARG A 197 0.92 13.32 -15.68
N ARG A 198 -0.30 12.80 -15.82
CA ARG A 198 -1.19 13.19 -16.93
C ARG A 198 -1.71 14.62 -16.85
N GLN A 199 -1.80 15.20 -15.66
CA GLN A 199 -2.13 16.62 -15.48
C GLN A 199 -0.93 17.50 -15.88
N LEU A 200 0.28 17.13 -15.47
CA LEU A 200 1.51 17.81 -15.85
C LEU A 200 1.77 17.74 -17.37
N GLU A 201 1.53 16.58 -17.99
CA GLU A 201 1.60 16.45 -19.45
C GLU A 201 0.59 17.38 -20.15
N ARG A 202 -0.62 17.55 -19.59
CA ARG A 202 -1.62 18.49 -20.12
C ARG A 202 -1.16 19.94 -20.04
N THR A 203 -0.67 20.40 -18.88
CA THR A 203 -0.18 21.78 -18.75
C THR A 203 0.98 22.04 -19.72
N HIS A 204 1.87 21.08 -19.88
CA HIS A 204 2.95 21.14 -20.86
C HIS A 204 2.42 21.20 -22.31
N THR A 205 1.40 20.41 -22.66
CA THR A 205 0.79 20.44 -24.01
C THR A 205 -0.04 21.68 -24.29
N LEU A 206 -0.68 22.28 -23.29
CA LEU A 206 -1.40 23.55 -23.46
C LEU A 206 -0.42 24.68 -23.74
N GLY A 207 0.71 24.72 -23.01
CA GLY A 207 1.79 25.67 -23.28
C GLY A 207 2.42 25.48 -24.67
N SER A 208 2.66 24.23 -25.09
CA SER A 208 3.23 23.95 -26.40
C SER A 208 2.25 24.17 -27.56
N SER A 209 0.95 23.89 -27.37
CA SER A 209 -0.09 24.17 -28.37
C SER A 209 -0.28 25.67 -28.56
N ALA A 210 -0.37 26.44 -27.46
CA ALA A 210 -0.46 27.89 -27.52
C ALA A 210 0.78 28.52 -28.18
N ALA A 211 1.98 28.04 -27.85
CA ALA A 211 3.22 28.48 -28.50
C ALA A 211 3.25 28.14 -30.00
N ARG A 212 2.74 26.96 -30.40
CA ARG A 212 2.68 26.56 -31.80
C ARG A 212 1.65 27.33 -32.59
N GLU A 213 0.53 27.68 -31.98
CA GLU A 213 -0.53 28.50 -32.57
C GLU A 213 -0.08 29.96 -32.72
N ALA A 214 0.65 30.52 -31.74
CA ALA A 214 1.29 31.82 -31.87
C ALA A 214 2.31 31.86 -33.02
N MET A 215 3.12 30.82 -33.19
CA MET A 215 4.03 30.70 -34.34
C MET A 215 3.27 30.54 -35.68
N ALA A 216 2.15 29.84 -35.69
CA ALA A 216 1.32 29.68 -36.90
C ALA A 216 0.55 30.96 -37.28
N MET A 217 0.19 31.81 -36.30
CA MET A 217 -0.37 33.14 -36.58
C MET A 217 0.69 34.13 -37.08
N GLY A 218 1.94 34.02 -36.60
CA GLY A 218 3.06 34.80 -37.12
C GLY A 218 3.54 34.39 -38.52
N SER A 219 3.12 33.23 -39.04
CA SER A 219 3.54 32.71 -40.35
C SER A 219 2.44 32.66 -41.41
N LYS A 220 1.24 33.21 -41.15
CA LYS A 220 0.15 33.24 -42.13
C LYS A 220 0.32 34.43 -43.09
N SER A 221 1.03 34.19 -44.19
CA SER A 221 0.80 34.90 -45.46
C SER A 221 -0.58 34.51 -46.02
N PRO A 222 -1.29 35.37 -46.78
CA PRO A 222 -2.66 35.13 -47.18
C PRO A 222 -2.80 33.89 -48.09
N PRO A 223 -3.99 33.25 -48.14
CA PRO A 223 -4.22 32.09 -49.00
C PRO A 223 -4.29 32.58 -50.46
N GLN A 224 -3.23 32.37 -51.23
CA GLN A 224 -3.34 32.43 -52.67
C GLN A 224 -4.24 31.28 -53.15
N LYS A 225 -5.22 31.65 -53.98
CA LYS A 225 -6.22 30.78 -54.61
C LYS A 225 -5.61 29.44 -55.03
N MET A 226 -6.20 28.39 -54.50
CA MET A 226 -5.97 27.01 -54.89
C MET A 226 -6.57 26.78 -56.29
N GLU A 227 -5.72 26.79 -57.32
CA GLU A 227 -6.04 26.11 -58.58
C GLU A 227 -5.77 24.61 -58.44
N GLN A 228 -6.77 23.83 -58.87
CA GLN A 228 -6.77 22.38 -58.85
C GLN A 228 -5.64 21.81 -59.72
N ILE A 229 -4.73 21.06 -59.12
CA ILE A 229 -4.08 19.93 -59.81
C ILE A 229 -4.15 18.71 -58.90
N SER A 230 -4.98 17.78 -59.35
CA SER A 230 -5.06 16.40 -58.94
C SER A 230 -3.74 15.66 -59.16
N SER A 231 -3.19 15.04 -58.12
CA SER A 231 -2.58 13.72 -58.23
C SER A 231 -2.45 13.04 -56.86
N ASP A 232 -2.97 11.83 -56.81
CA ASP A 232 -2.79 10.84 -55.76
C ASP A 232 -1.33 10.68 -55.34
N SER A 233 -1.06 10.69 -54.03
CA SER A 233 0.02 9.88 -53.46
C SER A 233 -0.25 9.57 -52.00
N TRP A 234 -1.09 8.55 -51.78
CA TRP A 234 -1.44 8.04 -50.46
C TRP A 234 -0.50 6.91 -49.97
N LEU A 235 0.74 6.82 -50.45
CA LEU A 235 1.66 5.76 -50.00
C LEU A 235 3.12 6.23 -50.02
N GLY A 236 3.70 6.47 -48.84
CA GLY A 236 5.16 6.52 -48.72
C GLY A 236 5.71 7.13 -47.44
N GLY A 237 6.03 6.29 -46.45
CA GLY A 237 7.23 6.52 -45.63
C GLY A 237 6.99 6.97 -44.19
N ALA A 238 6.64 6.02 -43.33
CA ALA A 238 6.96 6.10 -41.91
C ALA A 238 8.46 5.87 -41.70
N SER A 239 9.26 6.93 -41.60
CA SER A 239 10.56 6.93 -40.92
C SER A 239 11.24 8.29 -41.02
N SER A 240 11.04 9.15 -40.02
CA SER A 240 12.01 10.16 -39.54
C SER A 240 11.48 10.84 -38.28
N ALA A 241 11.15 10.03 -37.27
CA ALA A 241 11.15 10.51 -35.90
C ALA A 241 12.54 10.24 -35.33
N LEU A 242 13.56 11.02 -35.68
CA LEU A 242 14.84 11.18 -34.95
C LEU A 242 15.49 12.49 -35.42
N VAL A 243 16.02 13.28 -34.48
CA VAL A 243 16.67 14.60 -34.64
C VAL A 243 15.72 15.81 -34.65
N SER A 244 15.10 16.04 -33.49
CA SER A 244 15.03 17.40 -32.93
C SER A 244 14.77 17.29 -31.44
N GLY A 245 15.80 16.83 -30.74
CA GLY A 245 15.97 17.02 -29.32
C GLY A 245 17.33 17.66 -29.11
N ILE A 246 17.33 18.77 -28.39
CA ILE A 246 18.49 19.48 -27.81
C ILE A 246 19.22 20.44 -28.76
N ALA A 247 18.87 21.73 -28.68
CA ALA A 247 19.79 22.84 -28.36
C ALA A 247 19.29 24.19 -28.92
N ALA A 248 18.54 24.93 -28.11
CA ALA A 248 18.55 26.39 -28.17
C ALA A 248 18.29 26.93 -26.76
N THR A 249 19.37 26.94 -25.99
CA THR A 249 19.54 27.66 -24.75
C THR A 249 19.26 29.14 -24.96
N ILE A 250 18.30 29.67 -24.23
CA ILE A 250 18.09 31.10 -24.06
C ILE A 250 19.18 31.63 -23.12
N GLY A 251 19.97 32.60 -23.58
CA GLY A 251 20.75 33.51 -22.73
C GLY A 251 22.26 33.55 -22.97
N ALA A 252 22.73 34.55 -23.72
CA ALA A 252 23.99 35.27 -23.45
C ALA A 252 24.12 36.50 -24.37
N SER A 253 24.00 37.69 -23.78
CA SER A 253 24.41 38.97 -24.36
C SER A 253 25.93 38.99 -24.55
N SER A 254 26.42 39.32 -25.73
CA SER A 254 27.80 39.79 -25.91
C SER A 254 27.95 40.68 -27.14
N ASN A 255 28.31 41.91 -26.82
CA ASN A 255 28.84 42.98 -27.65
C ASN A 255 29.99 42.48 -28.54
N ARG A 256 29.97 42.71 -29.86
CA ARG A 256 31.22 42.70 -30.65
C ARG A 256 31.18 43.66 -31.84
N LEU A 257 32.21 44.49 -31.85
CA LEU A 257 32.51 45.56 -32.81
C LEU A 257 32.93 45.03 -34.20
N VAL A 258 32.72 45.92 -35.17
CA VAL A 258 33.10 46.03 -36.60
C VAL A 258 34.54 45.57 -36.96
N PRO A 259 34.90 45.35 -38.25
CA PRO A 259 35.24 46.48 -39.15
C PRO A 259 34.97 46.32 -40.68
N SER A 260 34.79 47.49 -41.33
CA SER A 260 35.25 47.89 -42.70
C SER A 260 34.54 47.31 -43.95
N THR A 261 34.17 48.06 -45.00
CA THR A 261 34.74 49.30 -45.60
C THR A 261 33.69 50.15 -46.40
N ASN A 262 33.82 51.47 -46.29
CA ASN A 262 33.19 52.63 -46.99
C ASN A 262 33.43 52.69 -48.53
N PRO A 263 33.08 53.79 -49.27
CA PRO A 263 31.86 54.65 -49.33
C PRO A 263 31.47 55.05 -50.80
N LEU A 264 30.32 55.71 -51.03
CA LEU A 264 30.15 56.94 -51.85
C LEU A 264 28.65 57.23 -52.18
N ASP A 265 28.16 58.34 -51.63
CA ASP A 265 26.93 59.09 -51.99
C ASP A 265 27.33 60.32 -52.86
N PRO A 266 26.41 61.20 -53.32
CA PRO A 266 25.10 61.07 -54.02
C PRO A 266 25.09 62.02 -55.27
N PRO A 267 23.97 62.40 -55.95
CA PRO A 267 23.03 63.42 -55.42
C PRO A 267 21.55 63.40 -55.93
N SER A 268 20.64 63.80 -55.02
CA SER A 268 19.58 64.82 -55.21
C SER A 268 18.40 64.62 -56.19
N SER A 269 17.21 64.49 -55.57
CA SER A 269 16.05 65.43 -55.60
C SER A 269 15.11 65.53 -56.83
N VAL A 270 13.83 65.25 -56.50
CA VAL A 270 12.52 65.74 -57.03
C VAL A 270 12.15 65.52 -58.49
N GLN A 271 11.05 64.77 -58.73
CA GLN A 271 9.71 65.22 -59.16
C GLN A 271 9.01 64.02 -59.87
N ASP A 272 7.98 63.44 -59.27
CA ASP A 272 6.55 63.62 -59.61
C ASP A 272 5.95 62.38 -60.33
N LEU A 273 4.87 61.87 -59.72
CA LEU A 273 3.74 61.11 -60.29
C LEU A 273 4.00 59.66 -60.74
N ASP A 274 3.50 58.71 -59.95
CA ASP A 274 2.24 58.05 -60.27
C ASP A 274 1.66 57.34 -59.03
N ASP A 275 0.37 57.58 -58.81
CA ASP A 275 -0.50 56.84 -57.90
C ASP A 275 -0.41 55.34 -58.20
N ASP A 276 0.12 54.57 -57.26
CA ASP A 276 -0.38 53.23 -56.96
C ASP A 276 -0.34 53.09 -55.43
N ASP A 277 -1.45 53.53 -54.83
CA ASP A 277 -1.91 53.15 -53.50
C ASP A 277 -2.11 51.63 -53.47
N ASP A 278 -1.02 50.86 -53.50
CA ASP A 278 -1.03 49.50 -52.99
C ASP A 278 -1.02 49.62 -51.47
N GLY A 279 -2.22 49.84 -50.95
CA GLY A 279 -2.51 49.93 -49.53
C GLY A 279 -1.74 48.84 -48.81
N GLU A 280 -0.84 49.29 -47.93
CA GLU A 280 -0.49 48.53 -46.74
C GLU A 280 -1.83 48.33 -46.01
N GLU A 281 -2.58 47.28 -46.38
CA GLU A 281 -3.65 46.72 -45.56
C GLU A 281 -2.96 46.15 -44.32
N GLU A 282 -2.52 47.08 -43.46
CA GLU A 282 -2.32 46.85 -42.05
C GLU A 282 -3.64 46.24 -41.59
N MET A 283 -3.66 44.91 -41.47
CA MET A 283 -4.82 44.13 -41.03
C MET A 283 -5.18 44.61 -39.63
N GLU A 284 -5.93 45.70 -39.54
CA GLU A 284 -6.54 46.18 -38.32
C GLU A 284 -7.57 45.12 -37.94
N LEU A 285 -7.20 44.27 -36.98
CA LEU A 285 -8.12 43.34 -36.33
C LEU A 285 -9.40 44.09 -36.00
N THR A 286 -10.54 43.66 -36.55
CA THR A 286 -11.82 44.29 -36.24
C THR A 286 -11.98 44.40 -34.72
N GLN A 287 -12.50 45.52 -34.22
CA GLN A 287 -12.62 45.77 -32.77
C GLN A 287 -13.32 44.61 -32.02
N SER A 288 -14.21 43.87 -32.71
CA SER A 288 -14.81 42.63 -32.21
C SER A 288 -13.86 41.44 -32.09
N GLN A 289 -12.91 41.27 -33.01
CA GLN A 289 -11.89 40.21 -32.96
C GLN A 289 -10.88 40.45 -31.83
N ILE A 290 -10.47 41.71 -31.60
CA ILE A 290 -9.58 42.09 -30.48
C ILE A 290 -10.24 41.73 -29.15
N LEU A 291 -11.51 42.11 -28.97
CA LEU A 291 -12.30 41.76 -27.79
C LEU A 291 -12.41 40.24 -27.58
N GLN A 292 -12.56 39.48 -28.66
CA GLN A 292 -12.60 38.02 -28.59
C GLN A 292 -11.25 37.42 -28.18
N PHE A 293 -10.14 37.91 -28.74
CA PHE A 293 -8.80 37.46 -28.36
C PHE A 293 -8.45 37.84 -26.92
N GLU A 294 -8.83 39.01 -26.44
CA GLU A 294 -8.65 39.40 -25.05
C GLU A 294 -9.45 38.48 -24.11
N ALA A 295 -10.70 38.16 -24.46
CA ALA A 295 -11.52 37.23 -23.70
C ALA A 295 -10.94 35.80 -23.72
N GLU A 296 -10.44 35.33 -24.87
CA GLU A 296 -9.81 34.02 -25.02
C GLU A 296 -8.51 33.93 -24.22
N ASN A 297 -7.62 34.92 -24.34
CA ASN A 297 -6.39 34.99 -23.56
C ASN A 297 -6.65 35.01 -22.06
N ALA A 298 -7.64 35.79 -21.60
CA ALA A 298 -8.06 35.79 -20.20
C ALA A 298 -8.59 34.42 -19.75
N SER A 299 -9.33 33.72 -20.62
CA SER A 299 -9.82 32.37 -20.33
C SER A 299 -8.70 31.33 -20.27
N ILE A 300 -7.69 31.42 -21.15
CA ILE A 300 -6.52 30.54 -21.17
C ILE A 300 -5.71 30.77 -19.89
N LEU A 301 -5.39 32.02 -19.55
CA LEU A 301 -4.65 32.34 -18.33
C LEU A 301 -5.35 31.83 -17.07
N ARG A 302 -6.68 31.97 -17.01
CA ARG A 302 -7.47 31.41 -15.92
C ARG A 302 -7.38 29.89 -15.87
N SER A 303 -7.49 29.22 -17.01
CA SER A 303 -7.35 27.75 -17.09
C SER A 303 -5.94 27.27 -16.71
N VAL A 304 -4.90 28.04 -17.04
CA VAL A 304 -3.51 27.75 -16.65
C VAL A 304 -3.34 27.92 -15.15
N GLN A 305 -3.91 28.98 -14.57
CA GLN A 305 -3.88 29.20 -13.12
C GLN A 305 -4.60 28.07 -12.37
N ASP A 306 -5.80 27.70 -12.79
CA ASP A 306 -6.60 26.63 -12.18
C ASP A 306 -5.90 25.26 -12.29
N THR A 307 -5.28 24.97 -13.44
CA THR A 307 -4.52 23.72 -13.62
C THR A 307 -3.25 23.68 -12.78
N LEU A 308 -2.56 24.82 -12.61
CA LEU A 308 -1.38 24.92 -11.77
C LEU A 308 -1.73 24.72 -10.28
N GLU A 309 -2.81 25.33 -9.80
CA GLU A 309 -3.30 25.11 -8.44
C GLU A 309 -3.67 23.64 -8.21
N SER A 310 -4.38 23.02 -9.16
CA SER A 310 -4.72 21.60 -9.08
C SER A 310 -3.48 20.69 -9.05
N VAL A 311 -2.43 21.01 -9.82
CA VAL A 311 -1.18 20.24 -9.82
C VAL A 311 -0.47 20.38 -8.48
N GLN A 312 -0.32 21.60 -7.95
CA GLN A 312 0.29 21.83 -6.63
C GLN A 312 -0.44 21.06 -5.52
N GLN A 313 -1.78 21.08 -5.54
CA GLN A 313 -2.57 20.35 -4.57
C GLN A 313 -2.36 18.82 -4.70
N ALA A 314 -2.29 18.32 -5.93
CA ALA A 314 -2.07 16.90 -6.18
C ALA A 314 -0.64 16.46 -5.78
N GLU A 315 0.37 17.31 -5.97
CA GLU A 315 1.74 17.10 -5.49
C GLU A 315 1.81 17.02 -3.95
N ALA A 316 1.14 17.93 -3.24
CA ALA A 316 1.09 17.90 -1.78
C ALA A 316 0.48 16.58 -1.26
N ARG A 317 -0.62 16.14 -1.86
CA ARG A 317 -1.27 14.87 -1.51
C ARG A 317 -0.39 13.66 -1.85
N LEU A 318 0.35 13.72 -2.96
CA LEU A 318 1.29 12.69 -3.36
C LEU A 318 2.47 12.58 -2.38
N MET A 319 2.95 13.71 -1.86
CA MET A 319 3.98 13.74 -0.82
C MET A 319 3.49 13.06 0.46
N ASP A 320 2.27 13.36 0.90
CA ASP A 320 1.67 12.76 2.09
C ASP A 320 1.53 11.23 1.98
N ILE A 321 1.00 10.71 0.86
CA ILE A 321 0.89 9.25 0.67
C ILE A 321 2.27 8.60 0.61
N SER A 322 3.26 9.28 0.02
CA SER A 322 4.63 8.77 -0.05
C SER A 322 5.30 8.72 1.33
N ASN A 323 5.02 9.70 2.19
CA ASN A 323 5.49 9.69 3.58
C ASN A 323 4.89 8.52 4.36
N LEU A 324 3.56 8.34 4.26
CA LEU A 324 2.86 7.22 4.88
C LEU A 324 3.41 5.88 4.38
N GLN A 325 3.60 5.74 3.07
CA GLN A 325 4.17 4.53 2.48
C GLN A 325 5.58 4.24 3.01
N MET A 326 6.45 5.25 3.07
CA MET A 326 7.81 5.09 3.56
C MET A 326 7.84 4.65 5.02
N GLU A 327 6.96 5.21 5.86
CA GLU A 327 6.80 4.79 7.25
C GLU A 327 6.40 3.30 7.32
N LEU A 328 5.40 2.88 6.53
CA LEU A 328 4.92 1.49 6.51
C LEU A 328 5.98 0.50 6.04
N VAL A 329 6.72 0.83 4.98
CA VAL A 329 7.78 -0.03 4.46
C VAL A 329 8.90 -0.17 5.49
N THR A 330 9.29 0.94 6.13
CA THR A 330 10.29 0.92 7.22
C THR A 330 9.81 0.05 8.38
N HIS A 331 8.55 0.19 8.77
CA HIS A 331 7.94 -0.60 9.83
C HIS A 331 7.90 -2.09 9.47
N LEU A 332 7.52 -2.43 8.23
CA LEU A 332 7.47 -3.79 7.72
C LEU A 332 8.85 -4.45 7.70
N THR A 333 9.90 -3.73 7.31
CA THR A 333 11.28 -4.24 7.33
C THR A 333 11.69 -4.60 8.76
N ARG A 334 11.48 -3.68 9.71
CA ARG A 334 11.78 -3.93 11.13
C ARG A 334 10.97 -5.11 11.68
N GLN A 335 9.69 -5.19 11.33
CA GLN A 335 8.81 -6.23 11.82
C GLN A 335 9.12 -7.61 11.24
N THR A 336 9.64 -7.69 10.02
CA THR A 336 10.04 -8.96 9.39
C THR A 336 11.13 -9.65 10.20
N GLU A 337 12.17 -8.90 10.60
CA GLU A 337 13.24 -9.45 11.45
C GLU A 337 12.71 -9.94 12.80
N LEU A 338 11.86 -9.15 13.47
CA LEU A 338 11.27 -9.52 14.76
C LEU A 338 10.36 -10.74 14.64
N THR A 339 9.60 -10.86 13.55
CA THR A 339 8.68 -11.98 13.32
C THR A 339 9.45 -13.26 13.09
N ASP A 340 10.55 -13.21 12.33
CA ASP A 340 11.42 -14.36 12.09
C ASP A 340 12.10 -14.83 13.40
N GLN A 341 12.56 -13.90 14.24
CA GLN A 341 13.12 -14.23 15.55
C GLN A 341 12.09 -14.92 16.45
N LEU A 342 10.90 -14.33 16.60
CA LEU A 342 9.81 -14.92 17.40
C LEU A 342 9.38 -16.30 16.89
N TYR A 343 9.36 -16.49 15.57
CA TYR A 343 9.03 -17.77 14.97
C TYR A 343 10.12 -18.83 15.27
N GLN A 344 11.39 -18.49 15.11
CA GLN A 344 12.50 -19.37 15.45
C GLN A 344 12.50 -19.74 16.93
N ASP A 345 12.29 -18.76 17.80
CA ASP A 345 12.19 -18.98 19.26
C ASP A 345 11.05 -19.95 19.57
N ALA A 346 9.84 -19.71 19.05
CA ALA A 346 8.70 -20.61 19.27
C ALA A 346 8.98 -22.05 18.81
N VAL A 347 9.59 -22.24 17.64
CA VAL A 347 9.95 -23.57 17.12
C VAL A 347 11.01 -24.26 17.98
N THR A 348 12.05 -23.53 18.39
CA THR A 348 13.10 -24.10 19.26
C THR A 348 12.55 -24.46 20.63
N THR A 349 11.72 -23.61 21.24
CA THR A 349 11.02 -23.86 22.50
C THR A 349 10.16 -25.13 22.41
N ILE A 350 9.39 -25.30 21.34
CA ILE A 350 8.60 -26.52 21.14
C ILE A 350 9.50 -27.77 21.07
N SER A 351 10.59 -27.69 20.30
CA SER A 351 11.50 -28.83 20.13
C SER A 351 12.19 -29.24 21.44
N THR A 352 12.60 -28.25 22.25
CA THR A 352 13.29 -28.47 23.52
C THR A 352 12.34 -29.03 24.56
N VAL A 353 11.09 -28.54 24.62
CA VAL A 353 10.07 -29.07 25.51
C VAL A 353 9.64 -30.46 25.09
N GLN A 354 9.47 -30.74 23.79
CA GLN A 354 9.14 -32.07 23.31
C GLN A 354 10.21 -33.09 23.73
N LYS A 355 11.49 -32.76 23.52
CA LYS A 355 12.62 -33.58 23.97
C LYS A 355 12.63 -33.73 25.50
N GLY A 356 12.40 -32.64 26.24
CA GLY A 356 12.31 -32.65 27.70
C GLY A 356 11.18 -33.56 28.22
N ASN A 357 10.01 -33.52 27.59
CA ASN A 357 8.86 -34.36 27.94
C ASN A 357 9.14 -35.85 27.69
N VAL A 358 9.87 -36.18 26.62
CA VAL A 358 10.33 -37.56 26.37
C VAL A 358 11.30 -38.00 27.47
N GLN A 359 12.27 -37.17 27.82
CA GLN A 359 13.23 -37.46 28.89
C GLN A 359 12.53 -37.65 30.23
N LEU A 360 11.55 -36.80 30.59
CA LEU A 360 10.77 -36.95 31.83
C LEU A 360 10.01 -38.28 31.90
N ARG A 361 9.42 -38.72 30.77
CA ARG A 361 8.76 -40.02 30.69
C ARG A 361 9.75 -41.16 30.85
N GLU A 362 10.91 -41.04 30.24
CA GLU A 362 11.97 -42.05 30.34
C GLU A 362 12.55 -42.13 31.76
N THR A 363 12.85 -40.99 32.39
CA THR A 363 13.29 -40.92 33.79
C THR A 363 12.24 -41.51 34.73
N ARG A 364 10.94 -41.27 34.49
CA ARG A 364 9.86 -41.89 35.27
C ARG A 364 9.83 -43.41 35.13
N ARG A 365 10.08 -43.94 33.93
CA ARG A 365 10.19 -45.39 33.71
C ARG A 365 11.40 -45.96 34.45
N ARG A 366 12.59 -45.36 34.28
CA ARG A 366 13.81 -45.78 34.98
C ARG A 366 13.69 -45.72 36.50
N ALA A 367 13.00 -44.71 37.05
CA ALA A 367 12.75 -44.61 38.48
C ALA A 367 11.82 -45.73 38.99
N LYS A 368 10.82 -46.15 38.19
CA LYS A 368 9.99 -47.30 38.53
C LYS A 368 10.82 -48.59 38.51
N ASP A 369 11.62 -48.78 37.48
CA ASP A 369 12.47 -49.97 37.33
C ASP A 369 13.49 -50.07 38.48
N SER A 370 14.11 -48.95 38.85
CA SER A 370 15.02 -48.87 40.00
C SER A 370 14.34 -49.24 41.32
N ARG A 371 13.10 -48.77 41.57
CA ARG A 371 12.33 -49.13 42.77
C ARG A 371 11.99 -50.62 42.81
N VAL A 372 11.62 -51.20 41.67
CA VAL A 372 11.34 -52.63 41.56
C VAL A 372 12.61 -53.45 41.84
N PHE A 373 13.75 -53.06 41.25
CA PHE A 373 15.03 -53.71 41.49
C PHE A 373 15.43 -53.65 42.98
N LEU A 374 15.29 -52.49 43.62
CA LEU A 374 15.60 -52.33 45.05
C LEU A 374 14.70 -53.22 45.92
N LEU A 375 13.40 -53.33 45.60
CA LEU A 375 12.48 -54.24 46.29
C LEU A 375 12.92 -55.71 46.16
N VAL A 376 13.25 -56.15 44.95
CA VAL A 376 13.73 -57.53 44.70
C VAL A 376 15.03 -57.80 45.45
N PHE A 377 15.96 -56.84 45.44
CA PHE A 377 17.22 -56.95 46.17
C PHE A 377 17.00 -57.07 47.68
N LEU A 378 16.12 -56.25 48.26
CA LEU A 378 15.84 -56.26 49.70
C LEU A 378 15.16 -57.57 50.13
N ILE A 379 14.21 -58.07 49.33
CA ILE A 379 13.57 -59.38 49.57
C ILE A 379 14.62 -60.50 49.47
N GLY A 380 15.46 -60.49 48.44
CA GLY A 380 16.52 -61.49 48.26
C GLY A 380 17.52 -61.50 49.42
N ALA A 381 18.00 -60.32 49.84
CA ALA A 381 18.90 -60.19 50.98
C ALA A 381 18.25 -60.65 52.29
N SER A 382 16.97 -60.33 52.51
CA SER A 382 16.21 -60.80 53.67
C SER A 382 16.09 -62.33 53.72
N LEU A 383 15.85 -62.97 52.58
CA LEU A 383 15.78 -64.44 52.48
C LEU A 383 17.15 -65.09 52.71
N SER A 384 18.22 -64.50 52.15
CA SER A 384 19.59 -64.98 52.38
C SER A 384 19.99 -64.93 53.85
N LEU A 385 19.63 -63.86 54.57
CA LEU A 385 19.87 -63.75 56.01
C LEU A 385 19.09 -64.79 56.82
N LEU A 386 17.84 -65.08 56.42
CA LEU A 386 17.03 -66.12 57.06
C LEU A 386 17.64 -67.51 56.88
N PHE A 387 18.17 -67.81 55.69
CA PHE A 387 18.83 -69.09 55.40
C PHE A 387 20.16 -69.24 56.15
N LEU A 388 20.94 -68.15 56.26
CA LEU A 388 22.20 -68.13 57.00
C LEU A 388 22.00 -68.24 58.53
N HIS A 389 20.85 -67.83 59.04
CA HIS A 389 20.53 -67.99 60.47
C HIS A 389 20.00 -69.39 60.79
N PHE A 390 19.38 -70.08 59.82
CA PHE A 390 18.78 -71.40 60.03
C PHE A 390 19.79 -72.56 59.91
N TYR A 391 20.96 -72.31 59.35
CA TYR A 391 22.05 -73.28 59.18
C TYR A 391 23.26 -72.82 59.98
#